data_AF-A0A382CU70-F1
#
_entry.id   AF-A0A382CU70-F1
#
_cell.length_a   1.000
_cell.length_b   1.000
_cell.length_c   1.000
_cell.angle_alpha   90.00
_cell.angle_beta   90.00
_cell.angle_gamma   90.00
#
_symmetry.space_group_name_H-M   'P 1'
#
loop_
_entity.id
_entity.type
_entity.pdbx_description
1 polymer ?
#
loop_
_entity_poly.entity_id
_entity_poly.type
_entity_poly.pdbx_seq_one_letter_code
_entity_poly.pdbx_strand_id
1 'polypeptide(L)'
;LAAFAYVLGRVAHADSHFSESETQKMQDIVQLLGHIPESQAVILVEIAKHQVRLFGGTENFSVSRRFRELSTPEQRIELLECVFAVSAADDSITVVEEGQARQISKELRLTHKEFIQARSAYVGHLEALKELRASHSGAGQ
;
A
#
# COMPACT_ATOMS: atom_id res chain seq x y z
N LEU A 1 4.55 -7.69 -12.53
CA LEU A 1 3.73 -8.27 -11.44
C LEU A 1 4.50 -8.47 -10.13
N ALA A 2 5.66 -9.13 -10.12
CA ALA A 2 6.43 -9.33 -8.87
C ALA A 2 6.83 -8.01 -8.15
N ALA A 3 7.36 -7.02 -8.89
CA ALA A 3 7.68 -5.70 -8.31
C ALA A 3 6.43 -4.97 -7.77
N PHE A 4 5.28 -5.17 -8.41
CA PHE A 4 4.00 -4.62 -7.95
C PHE A 4 3.58 -5.23 -6.61
N ALA A 5 3.54 -6.57 -6.53
CA ALA A 5 3.22 -7.28 -5.28
C ALA A 5 4.21 -6.94 -4.15
N TYR A 6 5.49 -6.76 -4.46
CA TYR A 6 6.49 -6.32 -3.49
C TYR A 6 6.19 -4.92 -2.94
N VAL A 7 5.83 -3.96 -3.80
CA VAL A 7 5.48 -2.59 -3.34
C VAL A 7 4.22 -2.60 -2.47
N LEU A 8 3.22 -3.42 -2.79
CA LEU A 8 2.07 -3.60 -1.89
C LEU A 8 2.49 -4.19 -0.54
N GLY A 9 3.39 -5.19 -0.55
CA GLY A 9 3.89 -5.78 0.68
C GLY A 9 4.70 -4.79 1.54
N ARG A 10 5.39 -3.82 0.92
CA ARG A 10 6.14 -2.79 1.65
C ARG A 10 5.24 -1.89 2.49
N VAL A 11 4.06 -1.53 2.00
CA VAL A 11 3.15 -0.67 2.76
C VAL A 11 2.47 -1.47 3.86
N ALA A 12 2.03 -2.70 3.57
CA ALA A 12 1.39 -3.55 4.55
C ALA A 12 2.33 -4.00 5.68
N HIS A 13 3.66 -3.99 5.45
CA HIS A 13 4.67 -4.29 6.45
C HIS A 13 5.33 -3.04 7.06
N ALA A 14 4.77 -1.86 6.82
CA ALA A 14 5.38 -0.61 7.27
C ALA A 14 5.55 -0.56 8.80
N ASP A 15 4.60 -1.13 9.53
CA ASP A 15 4.55 -1.26 10.98
C ASP A 15 5.18 -2.58 11.49
N SER A 16 5.82 -3.35 10.61
CA SER A 16 6.39 -4.70 10.87
C SER A 16 5.36 -5.80 11.15
N HIS A 17 4.09 -5.59 10.79
CA HIS A 17 3.06 -6.61 10.83
C HIS A 17 2.51 -6.90 9.42
N PHE A 18 1.64 -7.88 9.27
CA PHE A 18 0.81 -8.04 8.08
C PHE A 18 -0.53 -8.54 8.60
N SER A 19 -1.59 -7.77 8.45
CA SER A 19 -2.93 -8.25 8.80
C SER A 19 -3.45 -9.26 7.77
N GLU A 20 -4.44 -10.06 8.19
CA GLU A 20 -5.13 -10.98 7.29
C GLU A 20 -5.91 -10.23 6.21
N SER A 21 -6.54 -9.11 6.56
CA SER A 21 -7.29 -8.25 5.64
C SER A 21 -6.39 -7.61 4.58
N GLU A 22 -5.23 -7.07 4.97
CA GLU A 22 -4.24 -6.55 4.01
C GLU A 22 -3.72 -7.66 3.09
N THR A 23 -3.41 -8.84 3.66
CA THR A 23 -2.93 -9.98 2.88
C THR A 23 -3.97 -10.41 1.85
N GLN A 24 -5.23 -10.53 2.24
CA GLN A 24 -6.32 -10.87 1.34
C GLN A 24 -6.48 -9.80 0.26
N LYS A 25 -6.44 -8.52 0.65
CA LYS A 25 -6.55 -7.41 -0.29
C LYS A 25 -5.43 -7.39 -1.33
N MET A 26 -4.20 -7.70 -0.91
CA MET A 26 -3.07 -7.87 -1.83
C MET A 26 -3.33 -9.00 -2.84
N GLN A 27 -3.88 -10.14 -2.40
CA GLN A 27 -4.19 -11.26 -3.28
C GLN A 27 -5.24 -10.88 -4.31
N ASP A 28 -6.33 -10.24 -3.89
CA ASP A 28 -7.42 -9.80 -4.78
C ASP A 28 -6.90 -8.83 -5.86
N ILE A 29 -6.08 -7.85 -5.47
CA ILE A 29 -5.52 -6.85 -6.39
C ILE A 29 -4.55 -7.51 -7.38
N VAL A 30 -3.66 -8.38 -6.89
CA VAL A 30 -2.69 -9.10 -7.72
C VAL A 30 -3.40 -10.05 -8.70
N GLN A 31 -4.46 -10.71 -8.26
CA GLN A 31 -5.29 -11.57 -9.10
C GLN A 31 -5.94 -10.76 -10.23
N LEU A 32 -6.60 -9.66 -9.87
CA LEU A 32 -7.35 -8.82 -10.80
C LEU A 32 -6.43 -8.18 -11.85
N LEU A 33 -5.35 -7.52 -11.43
CA LEU A 33 -4.44 -6.82 -12.34
C LEU A 33 -3.51 -7.79 -13.09
N GLY A 34 -3.13 -8.88 -12.44
CA GLY A 34 -2.31 -9.93 -13.03
C GLY A 34 -3.06 -10.80 -14.03
N HIS A 35 -4.39 -10.80 -14.01
CA HIS A 35 -5.24 -11.72 -14.77
C HIS A 35 -4.81 -13.19 -14.55
N ILE A 36 -4.45 -13.52 -13.31
CA ILE A 36 -3.97 -14.85 -12.90
C ILE A 36 -5.00 -15.56 -12.01
N PRO A 37 -4.95 -16.90 -11.91
CA PRO A 37 -5.75 -17.64 -10.93
C PRO A 37 -5.42 -17.24 -9.49
N GLU A 38 -6.41 -17.34 -8.61
CA GLU A 38 -6.28 -17.08 -7.17
C GLU A 38 -5.09 -17.83 -6.55
N SER A 39 -4.92 -19.12 -6.86
CA SER A 39 -3.81 -19.93 -6.35
C SER A 39 -2.43 -19.37 -6.73
N GLN A 40 -2.30 -18.74 -7.90
CA GLN A 40 -1.05 -18.08 -8.30
C GLN A 40 -0.89 -16.73 -7.61
N ALA A 41 -1.98 -15.98 -7.40
CA ALA A 41 -1.95 -14.71 -6.67
C ALA A 41 -1.51 -14.92 -5.21
N VAL A 42 -2.04 -15.95 -4.54
CA VAL A 42 -1.63 -16.36 -3.18
C VAL A 42 -0.12 -16.61 -3.13
N ILE A 43 0.40 -17.43 -4.04
CA ILE A 43 1.85 -17.74 -4.08
C ILE A 43 2.67 -16.47 -4.30
N LEU A 44 2.25 -15.59 -5.20
CA LEU A 44 2.99 -14.36 -5.49
C LEU A 44 3.02 -13.40 -4.30
N VAL A 45 1.90 -13.28 -3.58
CA VAL A 45 1.80 -12.48 -2.36
C VAL A 45 2.68 -13.06 -1.25
N GLU A 46 2.69 -14.37 -1.06
CA GLU A 46 3.58 -15.00 -0.07
C GLU A 46 5.06 -14.80 -0.41
N ILE A 47 5.44 -14.92 -1.69
CA ILE A 47 6.81 -14.59 -2.14
C ILE A 47 7.14 -13.13 -1.85
N ALA A 48 6.22 -12.20 -2.14
CA ALA A 48 6.41 -10.79 -1.87
C ALA A 48 6.58 -10.51 -0.37
N LYS A 49 5.75 -11.11 0.50
CA LYS A 49 5.86 -11.01 1.96
C LYS A 49 7.21 -11.51 2.47
N HIS A 50 7.66 -12.68 1.97
CA HIS A 50 8.97 -13.20 2.31
C HIS A 50 10.10 -12.26 1.87
N GLN A 51 10.03 -11.72 0.65
CA GLN A 51 11.04 -10.77 0.15
C GLN A 51 11.05 -9.48 0.96
N VAL A 52 9.90 -8.90 1.29
CA VAL A 52 9.81 -7.68 2.10
C VAL A 52 10.37 -7.92 3.49
N ARG A 53 10.11 -9.07 4.12
CA ARG A 53 10.71 -9.41 5.43
C ARG A 53 12.22 -9.54 5.38
N LEU A 54 12.77 -10.08 4.29
CA LEU A 54 14.22 -10.31 4.12
C LEU A 54 14.98 -9.05 3.67
N PHE A 55 14.37 -8.21 2.83
CA PHE A 55 15.04 -7.12 2.11
C PHE A 55 14.42 -5.73 2.35
N GLY A 56 13.39 -5.64 3.20
CA GLY A 56 12.54 -4.46 3.45
C GLY A 56 13.21 -3.22 4.04
N GLY A 57 14.54 -3.19 4.14
CA GLY A 57 15.32 -2.00 4.49
C GLY A 57 16.40 -1.63 3.46
N THR A 58 16.85 -2.57 2.63
CA THR A 58 18.02 -2.39 1.75
C THR A 58 17.65 -2.29 0.26
N GLU A 59 16.58 -2.96 -0.18
CA GLU A 59 16.22 -3.06 -1.61
C GLU A 59 14.96 -2.28 -2.01
N ASN A 60 14.27 -1.68 -1.04
CA ASN A 60 13.00 -0.97 -1.25
C ASN A 60 13.05 0.07 -2.38
N PHE A 61 14.08 0.91 -2.39
CA PHE A 61 14.27 1.94 -3.40
C PHE A 61 14.52 1.33 -4.79
N SER A 62 15.32 0.27 -4.86
CA SER A 62 15.66 -0.41 -6.12
C SER A 62 14.42 -1.04 -6.77
N VAL A 63 13.53 -1.64 -5.98
CA VAL A 63 12.32 -2.28 -6.51
C VAL A 63 11.30 -1.24 -7.00
N SER A 64 11.02 -0.18 -6.24
CA SER A 64 10.12 0.90 -6.69
C SER A 64 10.65 1.62 -7.93
N ARG A 65 11.97 1.85 -7.99
CA ARG A 65 12.60 2.45 -9.16
C ARG A 65 12.47 1.55 -10.38
N ARG A 66 12.72 0.25 -10.23
CA ARG A 66 12.55 -0.73 -11.31
C ARG A 66 11.10 -0.79 -11.78
N PHE A 67 10.12 -0.74 -10.89
CA PHE A 67 8.71 -0.64 -11.26
C PHE A 67 8.46 0.61 -12.11
N ARG A 68 8.94 1.77 -11.66
CA ARG A 68 8.80 3.04 -12.38
C ARG A 68 9.38 2.98 -13.79
N GLU A 69 10.56 2.37 -13.97
CA GLU A 69 11.22 2.23 -15.27
C GLU A 69 10.44 1.34 -16.24
N LEU A 70 9.64 0.40 -15.71
CA LEU A 70 8.85 -0.55 -16.50
C LEU A 70 7.37 -0.14 -16.65
N SER A 71 6.94 0.96 -16.03
CA SER A 71 5.53 1.36 -15.95
C SER A 71 5.25 2.69 -16.64
N THR A 72 4.00 2.87 -17.09
CA THR A 72 3.50 4.18 -17.55
C THR A 72 3.17 5.10 -16.36
N PRO A 73 3.01 6.41 -16.56
CA PRO A 73 2.53 7.33 -15.51
C PRO A 73 1.21 6.89 -14.87
N GLU A 74 0.26 6.43 -15.68
CA GLU A 74 -1.07 6.00 -15.23
C GLU A 74 -0.96 4.78 -14.30
N GLN A 75 -0.13 3.80 -14.68
CA GLN A 75 0.13 2.61 -13.86
C GLN A 75 0.80 2.95 -12.51
N ARG A 76 1.52 4.08 -12.42
CA ARG A 76 2.12 4.53 -11.15
C ARG A 76 1.06 5.10 -10.22
N ILE A 77 0.08 5.82 -10.76
CA ILE A 77 -1.06 6.33 -10.00
C ILE A 77 -1.91 5.15 -9.51
N GLU A 78 -2.22 4.20 -10.40
CA GLU A 78 -2.97 3.00 -10.06
C GLU A 78 -2.27 2.16 -8.97
N LEU A 79 -0.94 2.02 -9.05
CA LEU A 79 -0.18 1.39 -7.97
C LEU A 79 -0.31 2.14 -6.64
N LEU A 80 -0.27 3.48 -6.64
CA LEU A 80 -0.45 4.25 -5.41
C LEU A 80 -1.86 4.11 -4.84
N GLU A 81 -2.88 4.04 -5.70
CA GLU A 81 -4.26 3.77 -5.28
C GLU A 81 -4.40 2.38 -4.66
N CYS A 82 -3.73 1.37 -5.25
CA CYS A 82 -3.69 0.02 -4.69
C CYS A 82 -2.95 -0.03 -3.35
N VAL A 83 -1.87 0.75 -3.18
CA VAL A 83 -1.15 0.88 -1.91
C VAL A 83 -2.08 1.39 -0.81
N PHE A 84 -2.86 2.44 -1.07
CA PHE A 84 -3.86 2.92 -0.11
C PHE A 84 -5.01 1.93 0.10
N ALA A 85 -5.44 1.22 -0.94
CA ALA A 85 -6.48 0.20 -0.83
C ALA A 85 -6.07 -0.96 0.09
N VAL A 86 -4.79 -1.35 0.07
CA VAL A 86 -4.23 -2.36 0.97
C VAL A 86 -4.19 -1.82 2.39
N SER A 87 -3.60 -0.64 2.62
CA SER A 87 -3.52 -0.06 3.97
C SER A 87 -4.89 0.26 4.58
N ALA A 88 -5.94 0.44 3.79
CA ALA A 88 -7.29 0.65 4.31
C ALA A 88 -8.07 -0.66 4.56
N ALA A 89 -7.47 -1.83 4.33
CA ALA A 89 -8.19 -3.10 4.29
C ALA A 89 -8.70 -3.57 5.67
N ASP A 90 -8.03 -3.18 6.76
CA ASP A 90 -8.45 -3.39 8.15
C ASP A 90 -9.23 -2.18 8.71
N ASP A 91 -9.78 -1.37 7.82
CA ASP A 91 -10.40 -0.07 8.06
C ASP A 91 -9.45 1.02 8.58
N SER A 92 -8.16 0.79 8.86
CA SER A 92 -7.28 1.76 9.53
C SER A 92 -5.96 1.96 8.78
N ILE A 93 -5.66 3.20 8.38
CA ILE A 93 -4.33 3.54 7.83
C ILE A 93 -3.49 4.20 8.92
N THR A 94 -2.42 3.52 9.33
CA THR A 94 -1.50 4.03 10.36
C THR A 94 -0.64 5.18 9.81
N VAL A 95 -0.07 5.98 10.72
CA VAL A 95 0.87 7.07 10.34
C VAL A 95 2.12 6.51 9.64
N VAL A 96 2.53 5.30 10.01
CA VAL A 96 3.73 4.64 9.46
C VAL A 96 3.46 4.17 8.03
N GLU A 97 2.29 3.57 7.76
CA GLU A 97 1.82 3.23 6.41
C GLU A 97 1.67 4.46 5.51
N GLU A 98 1.04 5.54 6.00
CA GLU A 98 0.93 6.79 5.23
C GLU A 98 2.32 7.34 4.88
N GLY A 99 3.26 7.24 5.83
CA GLY A 99 4.67 7.56 5.62
C GLY A 99 5.31 6.73 4.51
N GLN A 100 5.10 5.40 4.52
CA GLN A 100 5.60 4.50 3.46
C GLN A 100 4.93 4.79 2.11
N ALA A 101 3.62 5.00 2.05
CA ALA A 101 2.91 5.38 0.83
C ALA A 101 3.45 6.69 0.24
N ARG A 102 3.77 7.67 1.11
CA ARG A 102 4.41 8.93 0.70
C ARG A 102 5.83 8.74 0.21
N GLN A 103 6.58 7.80 0.77
CA GLN A 103 7.91 7.46 0.26
C GLN A 103 7.81 6.81 -1.12
N ILE A 104 6.92 5.84 -1.28
CA ILE A 104 6.66 5.15 -2.56
C ILE A 104 6.26 6.16 -3.64
N SER A 105 5.37 7.13 -3.35
CA SER A 105 4.96 8.13 -4.34
C SER A 105 6.12 8.98 -4.84
N LYS A 106 7.07 9.35 -3.96
CA LYS A 106 8.31 10.05 -4.35
C LYS A 106 9.20 9.18 -5.24
N GLU A 107 9.35 7.90 -4.91
CA GLU A 107 10.15 6.94 -5.68
C GLU A 107 9.58 6.72 -7.09
N LEU A 108 8.25 6.70 -7.21
CA LEU A 108 7.52 6.62 -8.48
C LEU A 108 7.51 7.94 -9.28
N ARG A 109 7.97 9.04 -8.68
CA ARG A 109 7.91 10.42 -9.20
C ARG A 109 6.49 10.91 -9.48
N LEU A 110 5.59 10.60 -8.56
CA LEU A 110 4.26 11.20 -8.52
C LEU A 110 4.34 12.60 -7.88
N THR A 111 3.52 13.50 -8.39
CA THR A 111 3.34 14.85 -7.87
C THR A 111 2.56 14.83 -6.56
N HIS A 112 2.66 15.94 -5.81
CA HIS A 112 1.87 16.10 -4.60
C HIS A 112 0.36 16.02 -4.87
N LYS A 113 -0.10 16.55 -6.02
CA LYS A 113 -1.51 16.52 -6.42
C LYS A 113 -2.02 15.09 -6.61
N GLU A 114 -1.26 14.26 -7.32
CA GLU A 114 -1.60 12.84 -7.54
C GLU A 114 -1.63 12.07 -6.22
N PHE A 115 -0.68 12.33 -5.32
CA PHE A 115 -0.70 11.74 -3.98
C PHE A 115 -1.96 12.12 -3.19
N ILE A 116 -2.34 13.40 -3.18
CA ILE A 116 -3.54 13.86 -2.48
C ILE A 116 -4.81 13.27 -3.11
N GLN A 117 -4.85 13.11 -4.43
CA GLN A 117 -5.96 12.48 -5.12
C GLN A 117 -6.12 11.00 -4.75
N ALA A 118 -5.04 10.22 -4.77
CA ALA A 118 -5.09 8.82 -4.36
C ALA A 118 -5.49 8.69 -2.88
N ARG A 119 -4.97 9.57 -2.02
CA ARG A 119 -5.29 9.61 -0.59
C ARG A 119 -6.72 10.04 -0.29
N SER A 120 -7.33 10.92 -1.09
CA SER A 120 -8.62 11.54 -0.77
C SER A 120 -9.74 10.51 -0.63
N ALA A 121 -9.67 9.41 -1.40
CA ALA A 121 -10.60 8.29 -1.32
C ALA A 121 -10.56 7.55 0.04
N TYR A 122 -9.48 7.69 0.81
CA TYR A 122 -9.24 6.93 2.04
C TYR A 122 -9.14 7.79 3.30
N VAL A 123 -9.47 9.08 3.22
CA VAL A 123 -9.38 10.02 4.36
C VAL A 123 -10.18 9.55 5.59
N GLY A 124 -11.26 8.79 5.40
CA GLY A 124 -12.05 8.21 6.49
C GLY A 124 -11.35 7.08 7.27
N HIS A 125 -10.34 6.44 6.66
CA HIS A 125 -9.62 5.31 7.23
C HIS A 125 -8.36 5.75 7.99
N LEU A 126 -7.90 6.99 7.84
CA LEU A 126 -6.70 7.49 8.53
C LEU A 126 -6.90 7.51 10.05
N GLU A 127 -6.06 6.76 10.77
CA GLU A 127 -6.16 6.61 12.24
C GLU A 127 -6.14 7.95 12.96
N ALA A 128 -5.20 8.84 12.60
CA ALA A 128 -5.08 10.16 13.19
C ALA A 128 -6.37 11.01 13.07
N LEU A 129 -7.14 10.83 11.99
CA LEU A 129 -8.41 11.54 11.81
C LEU A 129 -9.57 10.86 12.56
N LYS A 130 -9.56 9.53 12.67
CA LYS A 130 -10.52 8.79 13.49
C LYS A 130 -10.37 9.14 14.96
N GLU A 131 -9.14 9.15 15.48
CA GLU A 131 -8.83 9.53 16.87
C GLU A 131 -9.28 10.96 17.15
N LEU A 132 -8.99 11.91 16.25
CA LEU A 132 -9.42 13.29 16.39
C LEU A 132 -10.96 13.39 16.45
N ARG A 133 -11.69 12.69 15.57
CA ARG A 133 -13.16 12.65 15.60
C ARG A 133 -13.71 12.01 16.88
N ALA A 134 -13.11 10.92 17.34
CA ALA A 134 -13.50 10.26 18.58
C ALA A 134 -13.30 11.17 19.80
N SER A 135 -12.18 11.91 19.86
CA SER A 135 -11.90 12.87 20.93
C SER A 135 -12.88 14.05 20.95
N HIS A 136 -13.31 14.53 19.78
CA HIS A 136 -14.33 15.60 19.68
C HIS A 136 -15.76 15.11 19.96
N SER A 137 -16.08 13.84 19.68
CA SER A 137 -17.39 13.25 20.04
C SER A 137 -17.51 12.85 21.51
N GLY A 138 -16.39 12.67 22.23
CA GLY A 138 -16.36 12.34 23.66
C GLY A 138 -16.38 13.54 24.62
N ALA A 139 -16.11 14.76 24.15
CA ALA A 139 -16.00 15.97 24.98
C ALA A 139 -17.35 16.66 25.31
N GLY A 140 -18.46 15.93 25.22
CA GLY A 140 -19.82 16.45 25.37
C GLY A 140 -20.74 15.66 26.30
N GLN A 141 -20.20 14.92 27.27
CA GLN A 141 -20.96 14.29 28.36
C GLN A 141 -20.51 14.82 29.73
#